data_AF-A0A6G8Q2L8-F1
#
_entry.id   AF-A0A6G8Q2L8-F1
#
_cell.length_a   1.000
_cell.length_b   1.000
_cell.length_c   1.000
_cell.angle_alpha   90.00
_cell.angle_beta   90.00
_cell.angle_gamma   90.00
#
_symmetry.space_group_name_H-M   'P 1'
#
loop_
_entity.id
_entity.type
_entity.pdbx_description
1 polymer ?
#
loop_
_entity_poly.entity_id
_entity_poly.type
_entity_poly.pdbx_seq_one_letter_code
_entity_poly.pdbx_strand_id
1 'polypeptide(L)'
;MIRSGISAFPLSEMDVLIIEDVGNRMCPAEFEVGEDVRVTVYSVTEGEERPFKYPITFRSADLVLVNKVDLLEHLDFDLDQFLGYLDAAKPGVERVM
;
A
#
# COMPACT_ATOMS: atom_id res chain seq x y z
N MET A 1 10.99 -10.92 11.35
CA MET A 1 10.41 -12.03 10.56
C MET A 1 11.14 -12.24 9.25
N ILE A 2 11.29 -11.21 8.40
CA ILE A 2 12.00 -11.34 7.11
C ILE A 2 13.45 -11.81 7.29
N ARG A 3 14.24 -11.13 8.13
CA ARG A 3 15.64 -11.48 8.40
C ARG A 3 15.87 -12.94 8.77
N SER A 4 14.94 -13.57 9.49
CA SER A 4 15.05 -14.98 9.89
C SER A 4 14.62 -15.98 8.81
N GLY A 5 13.78 -15.57 7.86
CA GLY A 5 13.29 -16.43 6.77
C GLY A 5 14.10 -16.31 5.48
N ILE A 6 14.78 -15.17 5.27
CA ILE A 6 15.38 -14.83 3.97
C ILE A 6 16.47 -15.83 3.52
N SER A 7 17.17 -16.46 4.46
CA SER A 7 18.21 -17.46 4.16
C SER A 7 17.66 -18.79 3.61
N ALA A 8 16.34 -19.00 3.67
CA ALA A 8 15.70 -20.19 3.09
C ALA A 8 15.47 -20.06 1.57
N PHE A 9 15.68 -18.87 1.01
CA PHE A 9 15.45 -18.58 -0.41
C PHE A 9 16.78 -18.53 -1.17
N PRO A 10 16.86 -19.10 -2.39
CA PRO A 10 18.05 -18.99 -3.25
C PRO A 10 18.09 -17.61 -3.94
N LEU A 11 18.42 -16.56 -3.17
CA LEU A 11 18.29 -15.17 -3.62
C LEU A 11 19.05 -14.83 -4.91
N SER A 12 20.17 -15.50 -5.18
CA SER A 12 20.96 -15.30 -6.39
C SER A 12 20.32 -15.84 -7.68
N GLU A 13 19.27 -16.65 -7.54
CA GLU A 13 18.54 -17.29 -8.65
C GLU A 13 17.17 -16.65 -8.87
N MET A 14 16.88 -15.53 -8.19
CA MET A 14 15.59 -14.85 -8.22
C MET A 14 15.74 -13.44 -8.80
N ASP A 15 14.86 -13.07 -9.71
CA ASP A 15 14.79 -11.70 -10.24
C ASP A 15 13.97 -10.77 -9.33
N VAL A 16 12.95 -11.31 -8.65
CA VAL A 16 12.01 -10.55 -7.82
C VAL A 16 11.64 -11.34 -6.56
N LEU A 17 11.60 -10.65 -5.42
CA LEU A 17 11.07 -11.14 -4.15
C LEU A 17 9.88 -10.27 -3.72
N ILE A 18 8.71 -10.89 -3.52
CA ILE A 18 7.52 -10.20 -3.00
C ILE A 18 7.39 -10.52 -1.52
N ILE A 19 7.29 -9.47 -0.70
CA ILE A 19 7.06 -9.57 0.75
C ILE A 19 5.63 -9.11 1.03
N GLU A 20 4.76 -10.02 1.46
CA GLU A 20 3.45 -9.66 2.00
C GLU A 20 3.59 -9.37 3.50
N ASP A 21 3.41 -8.12 3.89
CA ASP A 21 3.44 -7.72 5.30
C ASP A 21 2.13 -8.09 6.02
N VAL A 22 2.14 -8.02 7.34
CA VAL A 22 0.97 -8.21 8.18
C VAL A 22 -0.09 -7.18 7.82
N GLY A 23 -1.34 -7.62 7.61
CA GLY A 23 -2.49 -6.77 7.29
C GLY A 23 -2.87 -5.80 8.43
N ASN A 24 -2.09 -4.75 8.62
CA ASN A 24 -2.27 -3.69 9.62
C ASN A 24 -1.96 -2.32 8.99
N ARG A 25 -2.80 -1.31 9.26
CA ARG A 25 -2.71 0.03 8.67
C ARG A 25 -1.87 1.03 9.47
N MET A 26 -1.30 0.60 10.59
CA MET A 26 -0.51 1.46 11.49
C MET A 26 0.93 0.97 11.62
N CYS A 27 1.12 -0.20 12.23
CA CYS A 27 2.46 -0.67 12.60
C CYS A 27 3.42 -0.88 11.41
N PRO A 28 3.03 -1.48 10.28
CA PRO A 28 3.96 -1.78 9.18
C PRO A 28 4.58 -0.54 8.54
N ALA A 29 3.86 0.58 8.54
CA ALA A 29 4.31 1.80 7.89
C ALA A 29 5.58 2.39 8.52
N GLU A 30 5.89 2.04 9.77
CA GLU A 30 7.02 2.57 10.53
C GLU A 30 8.31 1.74 10.40
N PHE A 31 8.26 0.55 9.78
CA PHE A 31 9.41 -0.35 9.71
C PHE A 31 9.79 -0.64 8.27
N GLU A 32 11.04 -0.35 7.91
CA GLU A 32 11.64 -0.85 6.67
C GLU A 32 12.07 -2.31 6.87
N VAL A 33 11.78 -3.17 5.89
CA VAL A 33 12.17 -4.58 5.92
C VAL A 33 13.33 -4.90 4.98
N GLY A 34 13.82 -3.88 4.26
CA GLY A 34 14.89 -3.98 3.27
C GLY A 34 14.37 -4.18 1.84
N GLU A 35 13.13 -3.80 1.58
CA GLU A 35 12.52 -3.77 0.26
C GLU A 35 13.06 -2.62 -0.60
N ASP A 36 13.17 -2.84 -1.91
CA ASP A 36 13.54 -1.79 -2.87
C ASP A 36 12.35 -0.86 -3.21
N VAL A 37 11.13 -1.39 -3.15
CA VAL A 37 9.88 -0.69 -3.46
C VAL A 37 8.80 -1.10 -2.48
N ARG A 38 8.08 -0.13 -1.92
CA ARG A 38 6.94 -0.36 -1.04
C ARG A 38 5.61 -0.08 -1.75
N VAL A 39 4.76 -1.10 -1.81
CA VAL A 39 3.42 -0.99 -2.40
C VAL A 39 2.35 -1.03 -1.31
N THR A 40 1.51 0.00 -1.22
CA THR A 40 0.29 -0.05 -0.41
C THR A 40 -0.88 -0.53 -1.26
N VAL A 41 -1.44 -1.67 -0.90
CA VAL A 41 -2.72 -2.14 -1.47
C VAL A 41 -3.87 -1.63 -0.61
N TYR A 42 -4.79 -0.90 -1.23
CA TYR A 42 -5.95 -0.29 -0.60
C TYR A 42 -7.21 -0.72 -1.35
N SER A 43 -8.23 -1.21 -0.67
CA SER A 43 -9.50 -1.62 -1.28
C SER A 43 -10.52 -0.49 -1.17
N VAL A 44 -11.27 -0.20 -2.24
CA VAL A 44 -12.34 0.83 -2.22
C VAL A 44 -13.42 0.54 -1.16
N THR A 45 -13.59 -0.73 -0.78
CA THR A 45 -14.48 -1.16 0.31
C THR A 45 -14.06 -0.65 1.70
N GLU A 46 -12.87 -0.08 1.85
CA GLU A 46 -12.38 0.43 3.13
C GLU A 46 -12.84 1.87 3.43
N GLY A 47 -13.34 2.61 2.42
CA GLY A 47 -13.78 4.00 2.57
C GLY A 47 -12.71 5.03 2.16
N GLU A 48 -13.13 6.14 1.57
CA GLU A 48 -12.28 7.14 0.92
C GLU A 48 -11.39 7.91 1.89
N GLU A 49 -11.73 7.94 3.18
CA GLU A 49 -11.06 8.73 4.20
C GLU A 49 -9.76 8.09 4.73
N ARG A 50 -9.39 6.90 4.23
CA ARG A 50 -8.23 6.14 4.71
C ARG A 50 -6.90 6.86 4.56
N PRO A 51 -6.58 7.55 3.45
CA PRO A 51 -5.34 8.31 3.36
C PRO A 51 -5.24 9.43 4.39
N PHE A 52 -6.36 10.03 4.76
CA PHE A 52 -6.42 11.02 5.83
C PHE A 52 -6.25 10.40 7.23
N LYS A 53 -6.88 9.25 7.49
CA LYS A 53 -6.80 8.56 8.80
C LYS A 53 -5.44 7.87 9.04
N TYR A 54 -4.78 7.38 7.99
CA TYR A 54 -3.53 6.61 8.09
C TYR A 54 -2.41 7.21 7.23
N PRO A 55 -2.06 8.50 7.42
CA PRO A 55 -1.20 9.22 6.48
C PRO A 55 0.21 8.63 6.37
N ILE A 56 0.73 8.01 7.42
CA ILE A 56 2.07 7.40 7.42
C ILE A 56 2.12 6.23 6.42
N THR A 57 1.08 5.40 6.37
CA THR A 57 0.98 4.25 5.45
C THR A 57 1.10 4.70 4.00
N PHE A 58 0.27 5.66 3.58
CA PHE A 58 0.28 6.17 2.21
C PHE A 58 1.51 7.01 1.90
N ARG A 59 2.09 7.71 2.89
CA ARG A 59 3.35 8.45 2.72
C ARG A 59 4.57 7.56 2.53
N SER A 60 4.58 6.40 3.16
CA SER A 60 5.68 5.44 3.01
C SER A 60 5.64 4.68 1.68
N ALA A 61 4.49 4.62 1.01
CA ALA A 61 4.32 3.83 -0.21
C ALA A 61 4.89 4.52 -1.44
N ASP A 62 5.67 3.84 -2.25
CA ASP A 62 6.12 4.31 -3.56
C ASP A 62 5.01 4.19 -4.61
N LEU A 63 4.18 3.15 -4.47
CA LEU A 63 3.01 2.87 -5.29
C LEU A 63 1.80 2.59 -4.40
N VAL A 64 0.66 3.19 -4.76
CA VAL A 64 -0.64 2.84 -4.17
C VAL A 64 -1.48 2.10 -5.20
N LEU A 65 -1.75 0.83 -4.93
CA LEU A 65 -2.68 0.01 -5.72
C LEU A 65 -4.08 0.15 -5.12
N VAL A 66 -4.98 0.81 -5.85
CA VAL A 66 -6.40 0.91 -5.51
C VAL A 66 -7.09 -0.32 -6.08
N ASN A 67 -7.50 -1.23 -5.21
CA ASN A 67 -8.02 -2.53 -5.55
C ASN A 67 -9.55 -2.58 -5.41
N LYS A 68 -10.15 -3.59 -6.07
CA LYS A 68 -11.60 -3.84 -6.12
C LYS A 68 -12.41 -2.70 -6.74
N VAL A 69 -11.82 -1.98 -7.69
CA VAL A 69 -12.46 -0.85 -8.37
C VAL A 69 -13.72 -1.27 -9.14
N ASP A 70 -13.87 -2.55 -9.46
CA ASP A 70 -15.10 -3.14 -9.98
C ASP A 70 -16.31 -2.93 -9.07
N LEU A 71 -16.10 -2.72 -7.76
CA LEU A 71 -17.17 -2.49 -6.80
C LEU A 71 -17.61 -1.02 -6.70
N LEU A 72 -16.95 -0.08 -7.39
CA LEU A 72 -17.26 1.36 -7.27
C LEU A 72 -18.72 1.67 -7.62
N GLU A 73 -19.32 0.97 -8.60
CA GLU A 73 -20.72 1.16 -8.97
C GLU A 73 -21.73 0.67 -7.91
N HIS A 74 -21.25 -0.06 -6.90
CA HIS A 74 -22.05 -0.62 -5.82
C HIS A 74 -21.77 0.03 -4.46
N LEU A 75 -20.87 1.01 -4.42
CA LEU A 75 -20.44 1.68 -3.20
C LEU A 75 -20.80 3.17 -3.26
N ASP A 76 -21.12 3.73 -2.10
CA ASP A 76 -21.15 5.17 -1.90
C ASP A 76 -19.71 5.63 -1.60
N PHE A 77 -18.90 5.70 -2.66
CA PHE A 77 -17.47 6.00 -2.58
C PHE A 77 -17.13 7.22 -3.43
N ASP A 78 -16.57 8.25 -2.79
CA ASP A 78 -16.09 9.44 -3.50
C ASP A 78 -14.61 9.28 -3.89
N LEU A 79 -14.38 8.92 -5.15
CA LEU A 79 -13.04 8.72 -5.69
C LEU A 79 -12.22 10.02 -5.72
N ASP A 80 -12.83 11.15 -6.06
CA ASP A 80 -12.13 12.43 -6.10
C ASP A 80 -11.68 12.85 -4.69
N GLN A 81 -12.51 12.59 -3.69
CA GLN A 81 -12.16 12.82 -2.29
C GLN A 81 -11.03 11.90 -1.83
N PHE A 82 -11.06 10.61 -2.18
CA PHE A 82 -9.95 9.69 -1.90
C PHE A 82 -8.64 10.19 -2.50
N LEU A 83 -8.67 10.59 -3.78
CA LEU A 83 -7.49 11.09 -4.49
C LEU A 83 -6.97 12.38 -3.86
N GLY A 84 -7.86 13.29 -3.44
CA GLY A 84 -7.51 14.50 -2.70
C GLY A 84 -6.82 14.22 -1.37
N TYR A 85 -7.32 13.25 -0.60
CA TYR A 85 -6.64 12.83 0.64
C TYR A 85 -5.30 12.15 0.37
N LEU A 86 -5.21 11.34 -0.69
CA LEU A 86 -3.98 10.67 -1.08
C LEU A 86 -2.90 11.68 -1.47
N ASP A 87 -3.24 12.67 -2.29
CA ASP A 87 -2.32 13.74 -2.68
C ASP A 87 -1.91 14.63 -1.49
N ALA A 88 -2.81 14.84 -0.52
CA ALA A 88 -2.46 15.53 0.72
C ALA A 88 -1.50 14.70 1.59
N ALA A 89 -1.59 13.37 1.58
CA ALA A 89 -0.72 12.49 2.35
C ALA A 89 0.67 12.31 1.71
N LYS A 90 0.71 12.12 0.37
CA LYS A 90 1.91 11.99 -0.46
C LYS A 90 1.65 12.59 -1.86
N PRO A 91 2.04 13.85 -2.09
CA PRO A 91 1.88 14.49 -3.39
C PRO A 91 2.60 13.71 -4.50
N GLY A 92 1.88 13.39 -5.58
CA GLY A 92 2.47 12.78 -6.77
C GLY A 92 2.90 11.31 -6.61
N VAL A 93 2.40 10.62 -5.59
CA VAL A 93 2.60 9.16 -5.48
C VAL A 93 2.07 8.44 -6.72
N GLU A 94 2.81 7.44 -7.20
CA GLU A 94 2.34 6.60 -8.28
C GLU A 94 1.12 5.82 -7.79
N ARG A 95 0.08 5.74 -8.62
CA ARG A 95 -1.16 5.06 -8.28
C ARG A 95 -1.70 4.30 -9.48
N VAL A 96 -2.18 3.09 -9.24
CA VAL A 96 -2.83 2.24 -10.25
C VAL A 96 -4.21 1.88 -9.71
N MET A 97 -5.22 1.99 -10.57
CA MET A 97 -6.63 1.67 -10.31
C MET A 97 -7.07 0.56 -11.27
#